data_AF-A0A1C3K5Q1-F1
#
_entry.id   AF-A0A1C3K5Q1-F1
#
_cell.length_a   1.000
_cell.length_b   1.000
_cell.length_c   1.000
_cell.angle_alpha   90.00
_cell.angle_beta   90.00
_cell.angle_gamma   90.00
#
_symmetry.space_group_name_H-M   'P 1'
#
loop_
_entity.id
_entity.type
_entity.pdbx_description
1 polymer ?
#
loop_
_entity_poly.entity_id
_entity_poly.type
_entity_poly.pdbx_seq_one_letter_code
_entity_poly.pdbx_strand_id
1 'polypeptide(L)'
;MPATRRRICESTMSDDVQTFIRDTVTQHPVVLFMKGTAQFPQCGFSGRAIQILKGCGVRKLITINVLEDEEVRSGIKSYSNWPTIPQLYVSGEFVGGSDIMSEMNESGELKKLLDAAGATE
;
A
#
# COMPACT_ATOMS: atom_id res chain seq x y z
N MET A 1 -27.69 -1.02 29.47
CA MET A 1 -27.24 -2.37 29.07
C MET A 1 -28.47 -3.19 28.73
N PRO A 2 -28.55 -3.73 27.50
CA PRO A 2 -28.50 -5.18 27.36
C PRO A 2 -27.56 -5.63 26.25
N ALA A 3 -26.86 -6.73 26.53
CA ALA A 3 -25.98 -7.43 25.61
C ALA A 3 -26.75 -8.45 24.76
N THR A 4 -26.14 -8.79 23.62
CA THR A 4 -26.27 -10.05 22.87
C THR A 4 -27.21 -10.05 21.67
N ARG A 5 -26.62 -9.84 20.48
CA ARG A 5 -26.66 -10.88 19.43
C ARG A 5 -25.50 -10.66 18.46
N ARG A 6 -24.35 -11.31 18.75
CA ARG A 6 -23.32 -11.55 17.74
C ARG A 6 -23.96 -12.41 16.65
N ARG A 7 -24.28 -11.78 15.53
CA ARG A 7 -24.62 -12.47 14.29
C ARG A 7 -23.28 -12.86 13.68
N ILE A 8 -22.88 -14.11 13.90
CA ILE A 8 -21.83 -14.76 13.13
C ILE A 8 -22.51 -15.10 11.80
N CYS A 9 -22.17 -14.37 10.74
CA CYS A 9 -22.63 -14.61 9.38
C CYS A 9 -21.40 -14.67 8.46
N GLU A 10 -20.84 -15.87 8.34
CA GLU A 10 -20.38 -16.53 7.10
C GLU A 10 -19.76 -15.68 5.96
N SER A 11 -18.87 -14.74 6.27
CA SER A 11 -18.04 -14.04 5.27
C SER A 11 -16.59 -13.76 5.73
N THR A 12 -16.20 -14.35 6.85
CA THR A 12 -15.16 -13.84 7.77
C THR A 12 -13.73 -14.31 7.48
N MET A 13 -13.28 -14.34 6.23
CA MET A 13 -11.84 -14.55 5.97
C MET A 13 -11.28 -13.52 4.99
N SER A 14 -11.99 -13.22 3.91
CA SER A 14 -11.56 -12.18 2.97
C SER A 14 -11.77 -10.76 3.52
N ASP A 15 -12.81 -10.53 4.33
CA ASP A 15 -13.20 -9.19 4.80
C ASP A 15 -12.23 -8.62 5.86
N ASP A 16 -11.64 -9.49 6.69
CA ASP A 16 -10.64 -9.11 7.71
C ASP A 16 -9.38 -8.54 7.06
N VAL A 17 -8.91 -9.16 5.98
CA VAL A 17 -7.73 -8.70 5.23
C VAL A 17 -8.03 -7.37 4.52
N GLN A 18 -9.21 -7.23 3.91
CA GLN A 18 -9.63 -5.97 3.30
C GLN A 18 -9.67 -4.85 4.33
N THR A 19 -10.20 -5.15 5.52
CA THR A 19 -10.25 -4.21 6.65
C THR A 19 -8.85 -3.86 7.13
N PHE A 20 -7.93 -4.82 7.22
CA PHE A 20 -6.53 -4.58 7.59
C PHE A 20 -5.81 -3.69 6.57
N ILE A 21 -5.97 -3.98 5.27
CA ILE A 21 -5.39 -3.16 4.19
C ILE A 21 -5.95 -1.74 4.31
N ARG A 22 -7.28 -1.61 4.42
CA ARG A 22 -7.95 -0.32 4.57
C ARG A 22 -7.46 0.43 5.80
N ASP A 23 -7.38 -0.21 6.95
CA ASP A 23 -6.88 0.40 8.19
C ASP A 23 -5.43 0.87 8.02
N THR A 24 -4.56 0.03 7.45
CA THR A 24 -3.16 0.38 7.18
C THR A 24 -3.03 1.60 6.28
N VAL A 25 -3.77 1.65 5.16
CA VAL A 25 -3.74 2.79 4.22
C VAL A 25 -4.47 4.04 4.75
N THR A 26 -5.30 3.89 5.79
CA THR A 26 -5.99 5.01 6.46
C THR A 26 -5.14 5.56 7.60
N GLN A 27 -4.44 4.69 8.34
CA GLN A 27 -3.55 5.07 9.43
C GLN A 27 -2.28 5.74 8.92
N HIS A 28 -1.81 5.36 7.74
CA HIS A 28 -0.59 5.88 7.15
C HIS A 28 -0.86 6.63 5.85
N PRO A 29 -0.29 7.84 5.69
CA PRO A 29 -0.50 8.65 4.49
C PRO A 29 0.14 8.02 3.26
N VAL A 30 1.17 7.19 3.39
CA VAL A 30 1.81 6.50 2.26
C VAL A 30 2.15 5.06 2.65
N VAL A 31 1.59 4.11 1.90
CA VAL A 31 1.80 2.68 2.10
C VAL A 31 2.20 2.03 0.79
N LEU A 32 3.31 1.31 0.78
CA LEU A 32 3.83 0.58 -0.37
C LEU A 32 3.79 -0.92 -0.08
N PHE A 33 2.91 -1.63 -0.78
CA PHE A 33 2.90 -3.09 -0.79
C PHE A 33 3.94 -3.58 -1.79
N MET A 34 4.91 -4.37 -1.34
CA MET A 34 5.96 -4.87 -2.20
C MET A 34 6.41 -6.28 -1.82
N LYS A 35 7.21 -6.90 -2.70
CA LYS A 35 7.83 -8.21 -2.44
C LYS A 35 9.23 -8.00 -1.87
N GLY A 36 9.37 -8.19 -0.56
CA GLY A 36 10.56 -7.88 0.21
C GLY A 36 10.40 -6.59 1.03
N THR A 37 11.50 -6.10 1.60
CA THR A 37 11.51 -4.94 2.51
C THR A 37 12.42 -3.81 2.00
N ALA A 38 12.27 -2.60 2.52
CA ALA A 38 13.07 -1.44 2.11
C ALA A 38 14.58 -1.65 2.32
N GLN A 39 14.96 -2.56 3.22
CA GLN A 39 16.34 -2.97 3.50
C GLN A 39 16.80 -4.15 2.64
N PHE A 40 15.90 -5.07 2.27
CA PHE A 40 16.19 -6.21 1.41
C PHE A 40 15.16 -6.31 0.27
N PRO A 41 15.30 -5.47 -0.78
CA PRO A 41 14.44 -5.59 -1.95
C PRO A 41 14.79 -6.88 -2.69
N GLN A 42 13.90 -7.87 -2.66
CA GLN A 42 14.04 -9.10 -3.46
C GLN A 42 13.66 -8.89 -4.94
N CYS A 43 13.28 -7.66 -5.32
CA CYS A 43 12.85 -7.31 -6.65
C CYS A 43 13.36 -5.91 -7.04
N GLY A 44 13.99 -5.78 -8.21
CA GLY A 44 14.55 -4.51 -8.69
C GLY A 44 13.52 -3.37 -8.82
N PHE A 45 12.25 -3.71 -9.09
CA PHE A 45 11.14 -2.76 -9.15
C PHE A 45 10.81 -2.14 -7.77
N SER A 46 10.95 -2.92 -6.70
CA SER A 46 10.74 -2.44 -5.32
C SER A 46 11.84 -1.46 -4.91
N GLY A 47 13.09 -1.73 -5.29
CA GLY A 47 14.21 -0.81 -5.07
C GLY A 47 14.04 0.53 -5.79
N ARG A 48 13.55 0.51 -7.04
CA ARG A 48 13.26 1.75 -7.79
C ARG A 48 12.15 2.57 -7.14
N ALA A 49 11.04 1.95 -6.73
CA ALA A 49 9.94 2.64 -6.05
C ALA A 49 10.42 3.36 -4.76
N ILE A 50 11.21 2.68 -3.93
CA ILE A 50 11.81 3.27 -2.71
C ILE A 50 12.72 4.46 -3.05
N GLN A 51 13.57 4.33 -4.09
CA GLN A 51 14.44 5.43 -4.49
C GLN A 51 13.66 6.65 -4.97
N ILE A 52 12.61 6.44 -5.76
CA ILE A 52 11.72 7.51 -6.22
C ILE A 52 11.06 8.22 -5.04
N LEU A 53 10.48 7.46 -4.10
CA LEU A 53 9.83 7.99 -2.89
C LEU A 53 10.82 8.76 -2.01
N LYS A 54 12.03 8.21 -1.80
CA LYS A 54 13.11 8.91 -1.08
C LYS A 54 13.56 10.18 -1.80
N GLY A 55 13.65 10.13 -3.14
CA GLY A 55 13.99 11.28 -3.98
C GLY A 55 12.95 12.39 -3.92
N CYS A 56 11.67 12.03 -3.75
CA CYS A 56 10.59 13.00 -3.50
C CYS A 56 10.64 13.63 -2.11
N GLY A 57 11.44 13.11 -1.17
CA GLY A 57 11.50 13.59 0.21
C GLY A 57 10.46 12.98 1.14
N VAL A 58 9.86 11.84 0.76
CA VAL A 58 8.88 11.15 1.61
C VAL A 58 9.57 10.57 2.83
N ARG A 59 9.16 11.02 4.02
CA ARG A 59 9.67 10.50 5.30
C ARG A 59 8.73 9.49 5.94
N LYS A 60 7.43 9.59 5.67
CA LYS A 60 6.37 8.78 6.26
C LYS A 60 5.86 7.72 5.27
N LEU A 61 6.76 6.87 4.79
CA LEU A 61 6.39 5.71 3.96
C LEU A 61 6.41 4.43 4.80
N ILE A 62 5.35 3.64 4.70
CA ILE A 62 5.31 2.30 5.26
C ILE A 62 5.46 1.29 4.12
N THR A 63 6.30 0.28 4.31
CA THR A 63 6.40 -0.83 3.37
C THR A 63 5.81 -2.08 3.99
N ILE A 64 4.87 -2.72 3.29
CA ILE A 64 4.27 -3.98 3.71
C ILE A 64 4.76 -5.08 2.79
N ASN A 65 5.34 -6.12 3.39
CA ASN A 65 5.87 -7.26 2.66
C ASN A 65 4.77 -8.31 2.45
N VAL A 66 4.25 -8.39 1.23
CA VAL A 66 3.17 -9.34 0.90
C VAL A 66 3.67 -10.78 0.71
N LEU A 67 4.98 -11.03 0.90
CA LEU A 67 5.52 -12.40 0.95
C LEU A 67 5.41 -13.02 2.34
N GLU A 68 5.29 -12.20 3.39
CA GLU A 68 5.13 -12.70 4.77
C GLU A 68 3.68 -13.15 5.03
N ASP A 69 2.71 -12.50 4.37
CA ASP A 69 1.29 -12.81 4.50
C ASP A 69 0.63 -13.14 3.15
N GLU A 70 0.34 -14.42 2.94
CA GLU A 70 -0.40 -14.89 1.75
C GLU A 70 -1.83 -14.33 1.68
N GLU A 71 -2.42 -14.06 2.84
CA GLU A 71 -3.73 -13.44 2.97
C GLU A 71 -3.72 -12.01 2.41
N VAL A 72 -2.77 -11.16 2.83
CA VAL A 72 -2.58 -9.79 2.30
C VAL A 72 -2.32 -9.83 0.81
N ARG A 73 -1.53 -10.80 0.31
CA ARG A 73 -1.28 -10.99 -1.12
C ARG A 73 -2.57 -11.26 -1.92
N SER A 74 -3.50 -12.05 -1.37
CA SER A 74 -4.78 -12.32 -2.02
C SER A 74 -5.74 -11.14 -1.89
N GLY A 75 -5.79 -10.53 -0.71
CA GLY A 75 -6.62 -9.38 -0.39
C GLY A 75 -6.27 -8.17 -1.25
N ILE A 76 -4.99 -7.81 -1.35
CA ILE A 76 -4.57 -6.63 -2.11
C ILE A 76 -4.88 -6.76 -3.60
N LYS A 77 -4.71 -7.96 -4.18
CA LYS A 77 -5.09 -8.22 -5.58
C LYS A 77 -6.57 -7.97 -5.83
N SER A 78 -7.43 -8.43 -4.91
CA SER A 78 -8.88 -8.19 -5.00
C SER A 78 -9.24 -6.74 -4.72
N TYR A 79 -8.52 -6.08 -3.81
CA TYR A 79 -8.79 -4.69 -3.40
C TYR A 79 -8.41 -3.69 -4.50
N SER A 80 -7.18 -3.78 -5.02
CA SER A 80 -6.72 -2.88 -6.09
C SER A 80 -7.20 -3.32 -7.47
N ASN A 81 -7.79 -4.51 -7.58
CA ASN A 81 -8.10 -5.17 -8.84
C ASN A 81 -6.89 -5.21 -9.81
N TRP A 82 -5.67 -5.32 -9.26
CA TRP A 82 -4.42 -5.22 -10.02
C TRP A 82 -3.54 -6.46 -9.76
N PRO A 83 -3.07 -7.17 -10.81
CA PRO A 83 -2.32 -8.40 -10.65
C PRO A 83 -0.83 -8.19 -10.28
N THR A 84 -0.35 -6.94 -10.35
CA THR A 84 1.07 -6.60 -10.33
C THR A 84 1.49 -5.99 -8.98
N ILE A 85 2.61 -6.47 -8.44
CA ILE A 85 3.26 -5.96 -7.21
C ILE A 85 4.64 -5.44 -7.64
N PRO A 86 5.14 -4.28 -7.16
CA PRO A 86 4.67 -3.46 -6.02
C PRO A 86 3.44 -2.59 -6.31
N GLN A 87 2.73 -2.18 -5.26
CA GLN A 87 1.53 -1.32 -5.30
C GLN A 87 1.63 -0.22 -4.24
N LEU A 88 1.50 1.03 -4.66
CA LEU A 88 1.52 2.21 -3.79
C LEU A 88 0.11 2.71 -3.53
N TYR A 89 -0.11 3.02 -2.26
CA TYR A 89 -1.28 3.68 -1.73
C TYR A 89 -0.87 4.99 -1.08
N VAL A 90 -1.62 6.05 -1.35
CA VAL A 90 -1.41 7.38 -0.81
C VAL A 90 -2.74 7.88 -0.26
N SER A 91 -2.80 8.14 1.04
CA SER A 91 -3.99 8.63 1.76
C SER A 91 -5.24 7.76 1.54
N GLY A 92 -5.05 6.43 1.49
CA GLY A 92 -6.11 5.47 1.19
C GLY A 92 -6.41 5.24 -0.30
N GLU A 93 -5.84 6.05 -1.19
CA GLU A 93 -6.05 5.97 -2.63
C GLU A 93 -4.96 5.12 -3.30
N PHE A 94 -5.36 4.22 -4.19
CA PHE A 94 -4.43 3.42 -4.97
C PHE A 94 -3.82 4.28 -6.08
N VAL A 95 -2.50 4.47 -6.04
CA VAL A 95 -1.77 5.26 -7.05
C VAL A 95 -1.34 4.39 -8.21
N GLY A 96 -0.76 3.22 -7.94
CA GLY A 96 -0.24 2.35 -9.00
C GLY A 96 0.97 1.51 -8.60
N GLY A 97 1.57 0.86 -9.60
CA GLY A 97 2.80 0.07 -9.42
C GLY A 97 4.09 0.83 -9.70
N SER A 98 5.22 0.13 -9.71
CA SER A 98 6.55 0.73 -9.91
C SER A 98 6.69 1.51 -11.22
N ASP A 99 6.09 1.02 -12.31
CA ASP A 99 6.15 1.68 -13.62
C ASP A 99 5.42 3.03 -13.58
N ILE A 100 4.17 2.99 -13.08
CA ILE A 100 3.31 4.17 -12.94
C ILE A 100 3.95 5.20 -12.00
N MET A 101 4.57 4.75 -10.89
CA MET A 101 5.35 5.65 -10.02
C MET A 101 6.50 6.32 -10.76
N SER A 102 7.20 5.58 -11.63
CA SER A 102 8.31 6.13 -12.40
C SER A 102 7.82 7.19 -13.41
N GLU A 103 6.72 6.91 -14.11
CA GLU A 103 6.10 7.86 -15.04
C GLU A 103 5.52 9.09 -14.32
N MET A 104 4.79 8.90 -13.22
CA MET A 104 4.24 10.00 -12.43
C MET A 104 5.35 10.83 -11.76
N ASN A 105 6.48 10.22 -11.40
CA ASN A 105 7.63 10.94 -10.87
C ASN A 105 8.31 11.79 -11.95
N GLU A 106 8.47 11.26 -13.17
CA GLU A 106 8.98 12.02 -14.31
C GLU A 106 8.05 13.20 -14.65
N SER A 107 6.74 12.99 -14.58
CA SER A 107 5.72 14.02 -14.76
C SER A 107 5.60 15.00 -13.57
N GLY A 108 6.18 14.66 -12.41
CA GLY A 108 6.08 15.42 -11.17
C GLY A 108 4.74 15.32 -10.43
N GLU A 109 3.78 14.52 -10.94
CA GLU A 109 2.49 14.28 -10.30
C GLU A 109 2.61 13.47 -9.02
N LEU A 110 3.53 12.48 -8.99
CA LEU A 110 3.74 11.66 -7.81
C LEU A 110 4.10 12.51 -6.60
N LYS A 111 5.02 13.47 -6.78
CA LYS A 111 5.44 14.39 -5.71
C LYS A 111 4.27 15.22 -5.20
N LYS A 112 3.38 15.70 -6.08
CA LYS A 112 2.18 16.45 -5.69
C LYS A 112 1.20 15.60 -4.89
N LEU A 113 0.99 14.34 -5.27
CA LEU A 113 0.14 13.41 -4.52
C LEU A 113 0.70 13.15 -3.12
N LEU A 114 2.00 12.92 -3.03
CA LEU A 114 2.69 12.68 -1.75
C LEU A 114 2.67 13.92 -0.84
N ASP A 115 2.77 15.11 -1.42
CA ASP A 115 2.67 16.39 -0.73
C ASP A 115 1.25 16.69 -0.27
N ALA A 116 0.26 16.46 -1.12
CA ALA A 116 -1.15 16.55 -0.78
C ALA A 116 -1.54 15.60 0.36
N ALA A 117 -0.90 14.43 0.44
CA ALA A 117 -1.07 13.48 1.55
C ALA A 117 -0.29 13.84 2.82
N GLY A 118 0.51 14.91 2.81
CA GLY A 118 1.32 15.33 3.96
C GLY A 118 2.44 14.37 4.31
N ALA A 119 2.96 13.66 3.31
CA ALA A 119 4.02 12.66 3.48
C ALA A 119 5.44 13.22 3.26
N THR A 120 5.53 14.41 2.66
CA THR A 120 6.74 15.21 2.47
C THR A 120 6.92 16.19 3.64
N GLU A 121 8.18 16.37 4.07
CA GLU A 121 8.65 17.45 4.98
C GLU A 121 9.85 18.15 4.35
#